data_AF-A0A4Y3RHJ3-F1
#
_entry.id   AF-A0A4Y3RHJ3-F1
#
_cell.length_a   1.000
_cell.length_b   1.000
_cell.length_c   1.000
_cell.angle_alpha   90.00
_cell.angle_beta   90.00
_cell.angle_gamma   90.00
#
_symmetry.space_group_name_H-M   'P 1'
#
loop_
_entity.id
_entity.type
_entity.pdbx_description
1 polymer ?
#
loop_
_entity_poly.entity_id
_entity_poly.type
_entity_poly.pdbx_seq_one_letter_code
_entity_poly.pdbx_strand_id
1 'polypeptide(L)'
;MNPKTGKRTLRAGYAPSTIAHNLTVVHGFYAFHQPFGRGSLINPVPASAARRAALAHRSPLEVRQQHRRAWLRPKVPVRHPRSVPDGQWDELFAQMSSRRPRRGWPIWPPTWRRTDCRWRECRSGGPAGASPAR
;
A
#
# COMPACT_ATOMS: atom_id res chain seq x y z
N MET A 1 -3.49 -1.64 20.64
CA MET A 1 -4.26 -1.33 19.40
C MET A 1 -5.29 -0.27 19.77
N ASN A 2 -5.51 0.75 18.94
CA ASN A 2 -6.51 1.79 19.20
C ASN A 2 -7.91 1.20 18.99
N PRO A 3 -8.79 1.18 20.01
CA PRO A 3 -10.10 0.54 19.93
C PRO A 3 -11.07 1.26 18.99
N LYS A 4 -10.95 2.58 18.84
CA LYS A 4 -11.80 3.37 17.93
C LYS A 4 -11.38 3.20 16.47
N THR A 5 -10.08 3.32 16.18
CA THR A 5 -9.58 3.39 14.78
C THR A 5 -8.92 2.11 14.28
N GLY A 6 -8.82 1.06 15.10
CA GLY A 6 -8.11 -0.19 14.78
C GLY A 6 -6.59 -0.01 14.56
N LYS A 7 -6.04 1.19 14.83
CA LYS A 7 -4.62 1.49 14.59
C LYS A 7 -3.75 0.69 15.54
N ARG A 8 -2.78 -0.06 15.03
CA ARG A 8 -1.75 -0.65 15.89
C ARG A 8 -0.98 0.47 16.59
N THR A 9 -0.71 0.29 17.88
CA THR A 9 0.20 1.15 18.63
C THR A 9 1.58 1.06 17.98
N LEU A 10 2.30 2.20 17.94
CA LEU A 10 3.65 2.21 17.40
C LEU A 10 4.52 1.30 18.25
N ARG A 11 5.29 0.43 17.60
CA ARG A 11 6.31 -0.39 18.26
C ARG A 11 7.59 0.43 18.37
N ALA A 12 8.43 0.14 19.36
CA ALA A 12 9.79 0.65 19.40
C ALA A 12 10.54 0.29 18.09
N GLY A 13 11.27 1.27 17.54
CA GLY A 13 12.03 1.14 16.29
C GLY A 13 11.26 1.51 15.02
N TYR A 14 11.95 1.45 13.87
CA TYR A 14 11.36 1.79 12.57
C TYR A 14 10.48 0.67 12.00
N ALA A 15 9.39 1.05 11.33
CA ALA A 15 8.55 0.10 10.63
C ALA A 15 9.29 -0.54 9.44
N PRO A 16 9.01 -1.81 9.09
CA PRO A 16 9.61 -2.47 7.92
C PRO A 16 9.43 -1.68 6.61
N SER A 17 8.30 -0.99 6.45
CA SER A 17 8.05 -0.10 5.31
C SER A 17 8.99 1.09 5.28
N THR A 18 9.31 1.68 6.44
CA THR A 18 10.24 2.80 6.57
C THR A 18 11.67 2.38 6.26
N ILE A 19 12.12 1.25 6.82
CA ILE A 19 13.44 0.68 6.52
C ILE A 19 13.55 0.37 5.03
N ALA A 20 12.52 -0.24 4.43
CA ALA A 20 12.50 -0.48 3.00
C ALA A 20 12.55 0.83 2.19
N HIS A 21 11.81 1.87 2.58
CA HIS A 21 11.89 3.16 1.89
C HIS A 21 13.30 3.76 1.96
N ASN A 22 13.91 3.82 3.14
CA ASN A 22 15.25 4.36 3.32
C ASN A 22 16.30 3.63 2.48
N LEU A 23 16.25 2.29 2.41
CA LEU A 23 17.14 1.52 1.55
C LEU A 23 16.95 1.84 0.05
N THR A 24 15.75 2.25 -0.37
CA THR A 24 15.53 2.72 -1.75
C THR A 24 16.18 4.08 -1.97
N VAL A 25 16.05 4.99 -1.02
CA VAL A 25 16.64 6.33 -1.10
C VAL A 25 18.17 6.24 -1.16
N VAL A 26 18.80 5.47 -0.25
CA VAL A 26 20.26 5.26 -0.24
C VAL A 26 20.72 4.62 -1.55
N HIS A 27 20.04 3.57 -2.02
CA HIS A 27 20.39 2.96 -3.30
C HIS A 27 20.29 3.97 -4.46
N GLY A 28 19.23 4.77 -4.52
CA GLY A 28 19.02 5.77 -5.56
C GLY A 28 20.08 6.87 -5.54
N PHE A 29 20.45 7.34 -4.36
CA PHE A 29 21.50 8.33 -4.17
C PHE A 29 22.85 7.85 -4.73
N TYR A 30 23.33 6.68 -4.32
CA TYR A 30 24.60 6.16 -4.81
C TYR A 30 24.55 5.77 -6.29
N ALA A 31 23.44 5.20 -6.76
CA ALA A 31 23.27 4.89 -8.18
C ALA A 31 23.29 6.15 -9.07
N PHE A 32 22.74 7.27 -8.57
CA PHE A 32 22.80 8.56 -9.26
C PHE A 32 24.22 9.13 -9.29
N HIS A 33 25.00 8.97 -8.21
CA HIS A 33 26.36 9.51 -8.13
C HIS A 33 27.43 8.66 -8.83
N GLN A 34 27.16 7.38 -9.12
CA GLN A 34 28.10 6.46 -9.77
C GLN A 34 28.69 6.98 -11.10
N PRO A 35 27.91 7.59 -12.03
CA PRO A 35 28.46 8.14 -13.28
C PRO A 35 29.33 9.39 -13.08
N PHE A 36 29.16 10.12 -11.98
CA PHE A 36 29.84 11.40 -11.74
C PHE A 36 31.21 11.23 -11.08
N GLY A 37 31.62 10.01 -10.72
CA GLY A 37 32.96 9.73 -10.21
C GLY A 37 33.31 10.37 -8.86
N ARG A 38 32.35 10.98 -8.16
CA ARG A 38 32.56 11.71 -6.89
C ARG A 38 32.04 10.90 -5.71
N GLY A 39 32.95 10.40 -4.86
CA GLY A 39 32.66 9.66 -3.62
C GLY A 39 32.80 8.14 -3.73
N SER A 40 32.60 7.42 -2.61
CA SER A 40 32.70 5.95 -2.56
C SER A 40 31.81 5.33 -3.65
N LEU A 41 32.45 4.80 -4.69
CA LEU A 41 31.80 4.37 -5.94
C LEU A 41 31.01 3.07 -5.78
N ILE A 42 31.05 2.46 -4.59
CA ILE A 42 30.39 1.19 -4.29
C ILE A 42 29.11 1.48 -3.52
N ASN A 43 27.98 1.18 -4.15
CA ASN A 43 26.68 1.29 -3.51
C ASN A 43 26.57 0.27 -2.36
N PRO A 44 26.35 0.72 -1.10
CA PRO A 44 26.22 -0.19 0.03
C PRO A 44 24.95 -1.04 -0.01
N VAL A 45 23.95 -0.63 -0.80
CA VAL A 45 22.70 -1.37 -1.00
C VAL A 45 22.75 -2.05 -2.37
N PRO A 46 22.90 -3.38 -2.45
CA PRO A 46 23.02 -4.06 -3.73
C PRO A 46 21.71 -3.99 -4.53
N ALA A 47 21.84 -3.78 -5.84
CA ALA A 47 20.73 -3.88 -6.77
C ALA A 47 20.25 -5.35 -6.85
N SER A 48 18.93 -5.56 -6.93
CA SER A 48 18.36 -6.90 -7.08
C SER A 48 17.71 -7.08 -8.45
N ALA A 49 18.25 -7.95 -9.30
CA ALA A 49 17.65 -8.34 -10.58
C ALA A 49 16.22 -8.87 -10.40
N ALA A 50 16.00 -9.63 -9.32
CA ALA A 50 14.71 -10.13 -8.89
C ALA A 50 13.62 -9.04 -8.74
N ARG A 51 13.97 -7.84 -8.24
CA ARG A 51 13.02 -6.72 -8.10
C ARG A 51 12.67 -6.10 -9.46
N ARG A 52 13.65 -5.96 -10.35
CA ARG A 52 13.41 -5.45 -11.71
C ARG A 52 12.47 -6.39 -12.47
N ALA A 53 12.71 -7.70 -12.38
CA ALA A 53 11.84 -8.72 -12.96
C ALA A 53 10.43 -8.74 -12.35
N ALA A 54 10.30 -8.43 -11.06
CA ALA A 54 8.99 -8.36 -10.37
C ALA A 54 8.14 -7.13 -10.76
N LEU A 55 8.78 -6.05 -11.19
CA LEU A 55 8.13 -4.79 -11.57
C LEU A 55 7.96 -4.62 -13.09
N ALA A 56 8.41 -5.60 -13.88
CA ALA A 56 8.21 -5.60 -15.32
C ALA A 56 6.71 -5.59 -15.65
N HIS A 57 6.32 -4.78 -16.64
CA HIS A 57 4.96 -4.80 -17.17
C HIS A 57 4.68 -6.19 -17.74
N ARG A 58 3.57 -6.79 -17.33
CA ARG A 58 3.12 -8.11 -17.77
C ARG A 58 1.64 -8.11 -18.11
N SER A 59 1.25 -9.02 -18.99
CA SER A 59 -0.15 -9.27 -19.29
C SER A 59 -0.87 -9.82 -18.04
N PRO A 60 -2.12 -9.41 -17.75
CA PRO A 60 -2.88 -9.94 -16.62
C PRO A 60 -3.09 -11.46 -16.64
N LEU A 61 -2.99 -12.09 -17.82
CA LEU A 61 -3.14 -13.53 -18.02
C LEU A 61 -1.86 -14.31 -17.68
N GLU A 62 -0.74 -13.63 -17.51
CA GLU A 62 0.55 -14.27 -17.29
C GLU A 62 0.74 -14.64 -15.80
N VAL A 63 1.24 -15.86 -15.56
CA VAL A 63 1.47 -16.35 -14.19
C VAL A 63 2.55 -15.51 -13.51
N ARG A 64 2.23 -15.00 -12.31
CA ARG A 64 3.19 -14.20 -11.52
C ARG A 64 4.29 -15.09 -10.96
N GLN A 65 5.49 -14.95 -11.51
CA GLN A 65 6.67 -15.63 -10.99
C GLN A 65 7.04 -15.13 -9.59
N GLN A 66 7.42 -16.05 -8.71
CA GLN A 66 7.92 -15.70 -7.39
C GLN A 66 9.39 -15.33 -7.49
N HIS A 67 9.74 -14.14 -6.99
CA HIS A 67 11.11 -13.64 -7.02
C HIS A 67 11.72 -13.63 -5.63
N ARG A 68 12.98 -14.07 -5.52
CA ARG A 68 13.71 -14.00 -4.25
C ARG A 68 13.88 -12.53 -3.83
N ARG A 69 13.62 -12.26 -2.57
CA ARG A 69 13.78 -10.94 -1.95
C ARG A 69 15.25 -10.54 -1.93
N ALA A 70 15.52 -9.25 -2.14
CA ALA A 70 16.86 -8.68 -1.98
C ALA A 70 17.32 -8.81 -0.52
N TRP A 71 18.61 -9.09 -0.32
CA TRP A 71 19.16 -9.48 0.98
C TRP A 71 18.83 -8.51 2.13
N LEU A 72 19.03 -7.20 1.92
CA LEU A 72 18.81 -6.18 2.95
C LEU A 72 17.34 -5.76 3.12
N ARG A 73 16.41 -6.24 2.29
CA ARG A 73 15.04 -5.72 2.25
C ARG A 73 14.13 -6.45 3.24
N PRO A 74 13.56 -5.79 4.26
CA PRO A 74 12.67 -6.45 5.22
C PRO A 74 11.31 -6.82 4.61
N LYS A 75 10.69 -7.91 5.07
CA LYS A 75 9.34 -8.33 4.63
C LYS A 75 8.32 -7.28 5.05
N VAL A 76 7.75 -6.58 4.05
CA VAL A 76 6.66 -5.61 4.27
C VAL A 76 5.33 -6.36 4.12
N PRO A 77 4.50 -6.44 5.17
CA PRO A 77 3.18 -7.04 5.06
C PRO A 77 2.30 -6.19 4.15
N VAL A 78 1.55 -6.83 3.25
CA VAL A 78 0.51 -6.14 2.47
C VAL A 78 -0.57 -5.70 3.46
N ARG A 79 -0.79 -4.38 3.53
CA ARG A 79 -1.85 -3.82 4.38
C ARG A 79 -3.06 -3.54 3.51
N HIS A 80 -4.21 -3.99 3.98
CA HIS A 80 -5.48 -3.55 3.42
C HIS A 80 -5.64 -2.04 3.68
N PRO A 81 -6.22 -1.30 2.73
CA PRO A 81 -6.65 0.07 2.98
C PRO A 81 -7.51 0.10 4.26
N ARG A 82 -7.21 1.05 5.15
CA ARG A 82 -8.04 1.23 6.34
C ARG A 82 -9.25 2.04 5.94
N SER A 83 -10.43 1.48 6.10
CA SER A 83 -11.68 2.23 6.02
C SER A 83 -12.05 2.77 7.41
N VAL A 84 -12.62 3.96 7.44
CA VAL A 84 -13.22 4.55 8.65
C VAL A 84 -14.71 4.19 8.59
N PRO A 85 -15.29 3.52 9.61
CA PRO A 85 -16.71 3.19 9.63
C PRO A 85 -17.60 4.44 9.56
N ASP A 86 -18.76 4.32 8.91
CA ASP A 86 -19.68 5.45 8.68
C ASP A 86 -20.04 6.22 9.96
N GLY A 87 -20.34 5.53 11.07
CA GLY A 87 -20.66 6.19 12.33
C GLY A 87 -19.51 7.03 12.92
N GLN A 88 -18.25 6.70 12.62
CA GLN A 88 -17.10 7.51 13.02
C GLN A 88 -16.92 8.75 12.15
N TRP A 89 -17.41 8.72 10.90
CA TRP A 89 -17.47 9.90 10.06
C TRP A 89 -18.48 10.91 10.61
N ASP A 90 -19.66 10.44 11.03
CA ASP A 90 -20.69 11.30 11.59
C ASP A 90 -20.22 11.97 12.90
N GLU A 91 -19.58 11.21 13.79
CA GLU A 91 -18.98 11.76 15.03
C GLU A 91 -17.90 12.81 14.73
N LEU A 92 -17.04 12.56 13.75
CA LEU A 92 -16.01 13.52 13.32
C LEU A 92 -16.64 14.82 12.82
N PHE A 93 -17.64 14.73 11.93
CA PHE A 93 -18.28 15.90 11.38
C PHE A 93 -19.11 16.67 12.41
N ALA A 94 -19.70 15.99 13.39
CA ALA A 94 -20.42 16.62 14.49
C ALA A 94 -19.49 17.48 15.37
N GLN A 95 -18.27 17.04 15.63
CA GLN A 95 -17.27 17.76 16.44
C GLN A 95 -16.64 18.97 15.72
N MET A 96 -16.66 19.00 14.40
CA MET A 96 -16.12 20.13 13.63
C MET A 96 -17.08 21.33 13.67
N SER A 97 -16.64 22.45 14.25
CA SER A 97 -17.40 23.71 14.35
C SER A 97 -17.53 24.47 13.02
N SER A 98 -16.65 24.20 12.05
CA SER A 98 -16.70 24.83 10.73
C SER A 98 -17.62 24.05 9.77
N ARG A 99 -18.61 24.75 9.18
CA ARG A 99 -19.52 24.18 8.15
C ARG A 99 -18.87 24.01 6.77
N ARG A 100 -17.65 24.51 6.56
CA ARG A 100 -16.96 24.57 5.26
C ARG A 100 -16.73 23.21 4.58
N PRO A 101 -16.38 22.10 5.28
CA PRO A 101 -16.31 20.78 4.66
C PRO A 101 -17.67 20.10 4.49
N ARG A 102 -18.71 20.50 5.26
CA ARG A 102 -20.05 19.88 5.16
C ARG A 102 -20.80 20.26 3.88
N ARG A 103 -20.50 21.43 3.31
CA ARG A 103 -21.24 22.00 2.18
C ARG A 103 -20.63 21.73 0.80
N GLY A 104 -19.44 21.12 0.74
CA GLY A 104 -18.63 21.04 -0.48
C GLY A 104 -18.40 19.65 -1.09
N TRP A 105 -18.88 18.55 -0.49
CA TRP A 105 -18.59 17.20 -0.98
C TRP A 105 -19.80 16.35 -1.44
N PRO A 106 -20.69 16.87 -2.29
CA PRO A 106 -21.78 16.07 -2.84
C PRO A 106 -21.29 14.99 -3.84
N ILE A 107 -20.00 14.96 -4.19
CA ILE A 107 -19.49 14.18 -5.33
C ILE A 107 -19.24 12.70 -5.05
N TRP A 108 -19.36 12.27 -3.81
CA TRP A 108 -19.06 10.89 -3.47
C TRP A 108 -20.39 10.12 -3.30
N PRO A 109 -20.72 9.15 -4.19
CA PRO A 109 -22.01 8.45 -4.20
C PRO A 109 -22.10 7.35 -3.13
N PRO A 110 -23.18 7.19 -2.34
CA PRO A 110 -23.29 6.27 -1.17
C PRO A 110 -22.64 4.87 -1.26
N THR A 111 -22.39 4.34 -2.45
CA THR A 111 -21.52 3.20 -2.74
C THR A 111 -20.06 3.33 -2.25
N TRP A 112 -19.53 4.52 -1.95
CA TRP A 112 -18.24 4.68 -1.26
C TRP A 112 -18.32 4.63 0.26
N ARG A 113 -19.52 4.81 0.83
CA ARG A 113 -19.81 4.47 2.23
C ARG A 113 -19.84 2.95 2.44
N ARG A 114 -19.81 2.17 1.36
CA ARG A 114 -19.53 0.73 1.42
C ARG A 114 -18.04 0.52 1.72
N THR A 115 -17.68 0.68 2.98
CA THR A 115 -16.36 0.42 3.55
C THR A 115 -16.04 -1.06 3.70
N ASP A 116 -16.82 -1.94 3.09
CA ASP A 116 -16.44 -3.33 2.94
C ASP A 116 -15.47 -3.44 1.76
N CYS A 117 -14.18 -3.33 2.08
CA CYS A 117 -13.09 -3.46 1.11
C CYS A 117 -12.98 -4.91 0.60
N ARG A 118 -13.96 -5.38 -0.18
CA ARG A 118 -13.82 -6.59 -1.01
C ARG A 118 -13.02 -6.28 -2.28
N TRP A 119 -11.88 -5.62 -2.09
CA TRP A 119 -10.92 -5.26 -3.15
C TRP A 119 -10.43 -6.47 -3.97
N ARG A 120 -10.63 -7.69 -3.46
CA ARG A 120 -10.29 -8.94 -4.15
C ARG A 120 -11.36 -9.40 -5.15
N GLU A 121 -12.63 -9.05 -4.96
CA GLU A 121 -13.69 -9.47 -5.91
C GLU A 121 -13.85 -8.56 -7.11
N CYS A 122 -13.59 -7.26 -6.99
CA CYS A 122 -13.68 -6.36 -8.14
C CYS A 122 -12.62 -6.64 -9.24
N ARG A 123 -11.62 -7.48 -8.98
CA ARG A 123 -10.59 -7.83 -9.98
C ARG A 123 -10.98 -9.03 -10.85
N SER A 124 -11.96 -9.82 -10.42
CA SER A 124 -12.52 -10.97 -11.15
C SER A 124 -13.95 -10.61 -11.55
N GLY A 125 -14.13 -10.01 -12.73
CA GLY A 125 -15.44 -9.62 -13.21
C GLY A 125 -16.43 -10.79 -13.29
N GLY A 126 -17.68 -10.53 -12.91
CA GLY A 126 -18.86 -11.33 -13.27
C GLY A 126 -19.48 -12.14 -12.12
N PRO A 127 -20.82 -12.20 -12.02
CA PRO A 127 -21.51 -12.95 -10.98
C PRO A 127 -21.27 -14.44 -11.21
N ALA A 128 -20.67 -15.13 -10.24
CA ALA A 128 -20.71 -16.57 -10.19
C ALA A 128 -22.17 -16.98 -9.98
N GLY A 129 -22.84 -17.35 -11.08
CA GLY A 129 -24.14 -17.98 -11.05
C GLY A 129 -24.09 -19.19 -10.14
N ALA A 130 -25.04 -19.24 -9.21
CA ALA A 130 -25.36 -20.44 -8.48
C ALA A 130 -25.60 -21.59 -9.47
N SER A 131 -24.85 -22.68 -9.33
CA SER A 131 -25.28 -23.98 -9.86
C SER A 131 -25.61 -24.86 -8.65
N PRO A 132 -26.83 -25.41 -8.57
CA PRO A 132 -27.22 -26.26 -7.46
C PRO A 132 -26.58 -27.65 -7.62
N ALA A 133 -26.38 -28.27 -6.48
CA ALA A 133 -26.03 -29.67 -6.34
C ALA A 133 -26.94 -30.58 -7.17
N ARG A 134 -26.34 -31.59 -7.81
CA ARG A 134 -26.97 -32.87 -8.10
C ARG A 134 -25.94 -33.97 -8.02
#